data_AF-A0A257PL25-F1
#
_entry.id   AF-A0A257PL25-F1
#
_cell.length_a   1.000
_cell.length_b   1.000
_cell.length_c   1.000
_cell.angle_alpha   90.00
_cell.angle_beta   90.00
_cell.angle_gamma   90.00
#
_symmetry.space_group_name_H-M   'P 1'
#
loop_
_entity.id
_entity.type
_entity.pdbx_description
1 polymer ?
#
loop_
_entity_poly.entity_id
_entity_poly.type
_entity_poly.pdbx_seq_one_letter_code
_entity_poly.pdbx_strand_id
1 'polypeptide(L)' 'MDIPVYSPREIVSELDRFIIGQNDAKRAVAIALRNRWRRLQLPEDMREEVVPKNILMIGPTGCGKTEIARRL' A
#
# COMPACT_ATOMS: atom_id res chain seq x y z
N MET A 1 -14.02 6.51 -2.51
CA MET A 1 -12.94 5.58 -2.89
C MET A 1 -13.27 4.25 -2.27
N ASP A 2 -13.66 3.27 -3.08
CA ASP A 2 -13.74 1.89 -2.61
C ASP A 2 -12.33 1.43 -2.26
N ILE A 3 -12.07 1.16 -0.98
CA ILE A 3 -10.78 0.59 -0.58
C ILE A 3 -10.78 -0.86 -1.08
N PRO A 4 -9.86 -1.25 -1.98
CA PRO A 4 -9.87 -2.59 -2.53
C PRO A 4 -9.77 -3.62 -1.41
N VAL A 5 -10.65 -4.63 -1.43
CA VAL A 5 -10.68 -5.72 -0.43
C VAL A 5 -9.52 -6.71 -0.64
N TYR A 6 -8.64 -6.45 -1.62
CA TYR A 6 -7.46 -7.24 -1.90
C TYR A 6 -6.59 -7.47 -0.66
N SER A 7 -6.08 -8.69 -0.57
CA SER A 7 -5.01 -9.07 0.34
C SER A 7 -3.71 -8.39 -0.09
N PRO A 8 -2.73 -8.24 0.84
CA PRO A 8 -1.43 -7.71 0.46
C PRO A 8 -0.73 -8.47 -0.67
N ARG A 9 -0.99 -9.78 -0.80
CA ARG A 9 -0.42 -10.60 -1.88
C ARG A 9 -1.02 -10.27 -3.24
N GLU A 10 -2.33 -10.06 -3.31
CA GLU A 10 -3.01 -9.67 -4.55
C GLU A 10 -2.58 -8.27 -5.01
N ILE A 11 -2.42 -7.32 -4.08
CA ILE A 11 -1.93 -5.97 -4.40
C ILE A 11 -0.51 -6.05 -4.99
N VAL A 12 0.39 -6.85 -4.38
CA VAL A 12 1.74 -7.05 -4.91
C VAL A 12 1.70 -7.69 -6.29
N SER A 13 0.86 -8.71 -6.48
CA SER A 13 0.70 -9.38 -7.77
C SER A 13 0.20 -8.43 -8.87
N GLU A 14 -0.67 -7.48 -8.54
CA GLU A 14 -1.12 -6.47 -9.51
C GLU A 14 0.01 -5.48 -9.84
N LEU A 15 0.78 -5.04 -8.83
CA LEU A 15 1.94 -4.18 -9.04
C LEU A 15 3.05 -4.86 -9.85
N ASP A 16 3.21 -6.19 -9.73
CA ASP A 16 4.18 -6.98 -10.50
C ASP A 16 3.92 -6.93 -12.02
N ARG A 17 2.69 -6.63 -12.46
CA ARG A 17 2.34 -6.49 -13.88
C ARG A 17 2.93 -5.22 -14.51
N PHE A 18 3.28 -4.22 -13.70
CA PHE A 18 3.71 -2.90 -14.18
C PHE A 18 5.12 -2.51 -13.72
N ILE A 19 5.54 -2.98 -12.55
CA ILE A 19 6.82 -2.65 -11.93
C ILE A 19 7.62 -3.93 -11.80
N ILE A 20 8.86 -3.95 -12.29
CA ILE A 20 9.76 -5.10 -12.12
C ILE A 20 10.59 -4.93 -10.84
N GLY A 21 10.70 -5.98 -10.02
CA GLY A 21 11.45 -5.95 -8.76
C GLY A 21 10.82 -5.05 -7.68
N GLN A 22 11.63 -4.39 -6.87
CA GLN A 22 11.18 -3.49 -5.78
C GLN A 22 10.23 -4.16 -4.76
N ASN A 23 10.48 -5.43 -4.44
CA ASN A 23 9.60 -6.26 -3.62
C ASN A 23 9.25 -5.63 -2.27
N ASP A 24 10.23 -5.01 -1.60
CA ASP A 24 10.02 -4.38 -0.31
C ASP A 24 9.11 -3.15 -0.40
N ALA A 25 9.30 -2.32 -1.42
CA ALA A 25 8.46 -1.15 -1.66
C ALA A 25 7.01 -1.56 -1.98
N LYS A 26 6.81 -2.56 -2.85
CA LYS A 26 5.49 -3.13 -3.17
C LYS A 26 4.81 -3.71 -1.94
N ARG A 27 5.54 -4.44 -1.11
CA ARG A 27 5.02 -5.00 0.14
C ARG A 27 4.63 -3.90 1.13
N ALA A 28 5.46 -2.89 1.29
CA ALA A 28 5.19 -1.76 2.19
C ALA A 28 3.88 -1.05 1.82
N VAL A 29 3.69 -0.73 0.54
CA VAL A 29 2.46 -0.08 0.07
C VAL A 29 1.23 -0.97 0.18
N ALA A 30 1.36 -2.27 -0.14
CA ALA A 30 0.27 -3.23 -0.01
C ALA A 30 -0.21 -3.36 1.44
N ILE A 31 0.72 -3.38 2.40
CA ILE A 31 0.39 -3.40 3.83
C ILE A 31 -0.28 -2.10 4.26
N ALA A 32 0.24 -0.94 3.83
CA ALA A 32 -0.36 0.35 4.17
C ALA A 32 -1.79 0.47 3.65
N LEU A 33 -2.07 0.03 2.42
CA LEU A 33 -3.42 0.00 1.86
C LEU A 33 -4.32 -0.96 2.63
N ARG A 34 -3.84 -2.18 2.93
CA ARG A 34 -4.61 -3.15 3.71
C ARG A 34 -4.92 -2.65 5.12
N ASN A 35 -4.01 -1.90 5.74
CA ASN A 35 -4.24 -1.30 7.05
C ASN A 35 -5.34 -0.24 7.02
N ARG A 36 -5.52 0.50 5.90
CA ARG A 36 -6.67 1.40 5.74
C ARG A 36 -7.97 0.63 5.70
N TRP A 37 -8.03 -0.48 4.97
CA TRP A 37 -9.20 -1.37 4.98
C TRP A 37 -9.48 -1.93 6.38
N ARG A 38 -8.45 -2.44 7.07
CA ARG A 38 -8.58 -2.98 8.44
C ARG A 38 -9.10 -1.93 9.42
N ARG A 39 -8.63 -0.69 9.31
CA ARG A 39 -9.10 0.43 10.13
C ARG A 39 -10.61 0.66 9.98
N LEU A 40 -11.17 0.51 8.77
CA LEU A 40 -12.62 0.63 8.56
C LEU A 40 -13.41 -0.51 9.24
N GLN A 41 -12.79 -1.64 9.52
CA GLN A 41 -13.42 -2.77 10.22
C GLN A 41 -13.38 -2.63 11.74
N LEU A 42 -12.67 -1.62 12.27
CA LEU A 42 -12.61 -1.38 13.72
C LEU A 42 -13.89 -0.69 14.21
N PRO A 43 -14.25 -0.90 15.49
CA PRO A 43 -15.17 -0.05 16.24
C PRO A 43 -14.80 1.43 16.14
N GLU A 44 -15.80 2.31 16.24
CA GLU A 44 -15.65 3.75 15.97
C GLU A 44 -14.65 4.44 16.90
N ASP A 45 -14.71 4.12 18.20
CA ASP A 45 -13.79 4.59 19.23
C ASP A 45 -12.32 4.25 18.92
N MET A 46 -12.04 3.02 18.48
CA MET A 46 -10.68 2.61 18.08
C MET A 46 -10.27 3.15 16.71
N ARG A 47 -11.22 3.45 15.83
CA ARG A 47 -10.93 3.89 14.46
C ARG A 47 -10.28 5.28 14.44
N GLU A 48 -10.65 6.16 15.37
CA GLU A 48 -10.09 7.51 15.48
C GLU A 48 -8.62 7.47 15.96
N GLU A 49 -8.29 6.55 16.85
CA GLU A 49 -6.93 6.35 17.39
C GLU A 49 -5.93 5.79 16.36
N VAL A 50 -6.42 5.05 15.35
CA VAL A 50 -5.55 4.41 14.35
C VAL A 50 -5.19 5.37 13.22
N VAL A 51 -3.98 5.93 13.28
CA VAL A 51 -3.44 6.82 12.24
C VAL A 51 -2.91 6.07 11.01
N PRO A 52 -2.97 6.67 9.80
CA PRO A 52 -2.39 6.10 8.59
C PRO A 52 -0.89 5.80 8.72
N LYS A 53 -0.45 4.68 8.15
CA LYS A 53 0.99 4.34 8.03
C LYS A 53 1.54 4.94 6.74
N ASN A 54 1.98 6.20 6.83
CA ASN A 54 2.63 6.90 5.71
C ASN A 54 3.97 6.24 5.36
N ILE A 55 4.35 6.31 4.08
CA ILE A 55 5.54 5.64 3.54
C ILE A 55 6.50 6.69 2.99
N LEU A 56 7.77 6.60 3.37
CA LEU A 56 8.87 7.33 2.76
C LEU A 56 9.66 6.37 1.86
N MET A 57 9.67 6.62 0.55
CA MET A 57 10.45 5.82 -0.40
C MET A 57 11.81 6.49 -0.66
N ILE A 58 12.90 5.77 -0.42
CA ILE A 58 14.27 6.26 -0.62
C ILE A 58 14.95 5.44 -1.73
N GLY A 59 15.55 6.12 -2.70
CA GLY A 59 16.29 5.47 -3.79
C GLY A 59 16.60 6.41 -4.96
N PRO A 60 17.46 5.99 -5.91
CA PRO A 60 17.88 6.81 -7.05
C PRO A 60 16.73 7.14 -8.01
N THR A 61 16.91 8.10 -8.91
CA THR A 61 15.91 8.42 -9.95
C THR A 61 15.69 7.23 -10.89
N GLY A 62 14.50 7.12 -11.48
CA GLY A 62 14.18 6.03 -12.43
C GLY A 62 13.91 4.64 -11.82
N CYS A 63 14.10 4.42 -10.51
CA CYS A 63 13.91 3.10 -9.89
C CYS A 63 12.45 2.66 -9.66
N GLY A 64 11.46 3.47 -10.06
CA GLY A 64 10.05 3.11 -9.98
C GLY A 64 9.27 3.61 -8.75
N LYS A 65 9.85 4.44 -7.86
CA LYS A 65 9.14 5.01 -6.69
C LYS A 65 7.79 5.65 -7.04
N THR A 66 7.80 6.53 -8.04
CA THR A 66 6.60 7.25 -8.48
C THR A 66 5.60 6.31 -9.17
N GLU A 67 6.08 5.32 -9.93
CA GLU A 67 5.21 4.38 -10.63
C GLU A 67 4.47 3.47 -9.64
N ILE A 68 5.13 3.04 -8.56
CA ILE A 68 4.48 2.31 -7.47
C ILE A 68 3.33 3.14 -6.86
N ALA A 69 3.58 4.42 -6.57
CA ALA A 69 2.55 5.31 -6.01
C ALA A 69 1.39 5.60 -6.97
N ARG A 70 1.66 5.63 -8.28
CA ARG A 70 0.67 5.91 -9.34
C ARG A 70 -0.25 4.73 -9.66
N ARG A 71 0.24 3.50 -9.48
CA ARG A 71 -0.48 2.24 -9.79
C ARG A 71 -1.29 1.69 -8.62
N LEU A 72 -1.15 2.29 -7.43
CA LEU A 72 -2.02 2.09 -6.26
C LEU A 72 -3.35 2.81 -6.43
#